data_AF-A0A1D2M552-F1
#
_entry.id   AF-A0A1D2M552-F1
#
_cell.length_a   1.000
_cell.length_b   1.000
_cell.length_c   1.000
_cell.angle_alpha   90.00
_cell.angle_beta   90.00
_cell.angle_gamma   90.00
#
_symmetry.space_group_name_H-M   'P 1'
#
loop_
_entity.id
_entity.type
_entity.pdbx_description
1 polymer ?
#
loop_
_entity_poly.entity_id
_entity_poly.type
_entity_poly.pdbx_seq_one_letter_code
_entity_poly.pdbx_strand_id
1 'polypeptide(L)'
;LAGEELAFVKTLLENDVRNNSAWNQRYFVFLDLFGNFSEEALAKEVAETWEFVNAALRNESSWSYLRGIINLADPDFRMSLQKEVLSMCKPLLKIAESVPMTALYVDLIDELLSAGEDAYIKDYGEAISALDNLTSIDPIRALYWEFVKRKFMAAHAEIAEQKGCCLSS
;
A
#
# COMPACT_ATOMS: atom_id res chain seq x y z
N LEU A 1 29.37 -0.67 10.07
CA LEU A 1 28.91 0.65 9.58
C LEU A 1 27.45 0.60 9.15
N ALA A 2 27.10 0.20 7.92
CA ALA A 2 25.71 0.34 7.48
C ALA A 2 24.70 -0.61 8.18
N GLY A 3 25.11 -1.81 8.62
CA GLY A 3 24.27 -2.66 9.48
C GLY A 3 24.03 -2.09 10.90
N GLU A 4 24.98 -1.31 11.43
CA GLU A 4 24.81 -0.60 12.71
C GLU A 4 23.84 0.58 12.54
N GLU A 5 23.85 1.20 11.35
CA GLU A 5 22.93 2.29 11.01
C GLU A 5 21.48 1.80 10.93
N LEU A 6 21.20 0.63 10.33
CA LEU A 6 19.84 0.06 10.38
C LEU A 6 19.35 -0.21 11.81
N ALA A 7 20.24 -0.70 12.68
CA ALA A 7 19.90 -0.91 14.09
C ALA A 7 19.63 0.40 14.84
N PHE A 8 20.41 1.44 14.54
CA PHE A 8 20.18 2.78 15.07
C PHE A 8 18.85 3.37 14.60
N VAL A 9 18.57 3.31 13.29
CA VAL A 9 17.30 3.75 12.71
C VAL A 9 16.12 2.99 13.32
N LYS A 10 16.25 1.66 13.51
CA LYS A 10 15.23 0.86 14.20
C LYS A 10 14.96 1.39 15.62
N THR A 11 15.99 1.73 16.37
CA THR A 11 15.85 2.33 17.72
C THR A 11 15.10 3.67 17.66
N LEU A 12 15.35 4.50 16.64
CA LEU A 12 14.61 5.76 16.44
C LEU A 12 13.12 5.51 16.17
N LEU A 13 12.80 4.49 15.36
CA LEU A 13 11.43 4.13 15.02
C LEU A 13 10.68 3.45 16.18
N GLU A 14 11.39 2.67 17.01
CA GLU A 14 10.83 2.11 18.25
C GLU A 14 10.50 3.21 19.27
N ASN A 15 11.30 4.28 19.31
CA ASN A 15 11.04 5.44 20.16
C ASN A 15 9.91 6.32 19.61
N ASP A 16 9.91 6.59 18.29
CA ASP A 16 8.87 7.32 17.60
C ASP A 16 8.68 6.79 16.17
N VAL A 17 7.67 5.95 16.01
CA VAL A 17 7.31 5.37 14.70
C VAL A 17 6.86 6.44 13.69
N ARG A 18 6.46 7.63 14.13
CA ARG A 18 6.04 8.73 13.23
C ARG A 18 7.21 9.61 12.79
N ASN A 19 8.44 9.32 13.24
CA ASN A 19 9.62 10.05 12.84
C ASN A 19 9.93 9.87 11.34
N ASN A 20 9.43 10.79 10.51
CA ASN A 20 9.62 10.77 9.06
C ASN A 20 11.11 10.81 8.65
N SER A 21 11.95 11.50 9.42
CA SER A 21 13.40 11.53 9.17
C SER A 21 14.03 10.15 9.37
N ALA A 22 13.57 9.37 10.37
CA ALA A 22 14.04 8.00 10.57
C ALA A 22 13.60 7.07 9.43
N TRP A 23 12.35 7.19 8.95
CA TRP A 23 11.90 6.44 7.76
C TRP A 23 12.71 6.79 6.50
N ASN A 24 12.96 8.08 6.27
CA ASN A 24 13.81 8.50 5.15
C ASN A 24 15.23 7.96 5.28
N GLN A 25 15.83 8.03 6.47
CA GLN A 25 17.15 7.48 6.72
C GLN A 25 17.15 5.95 6.51
N ARG A 26 16.11 5.24 6.95
CA ARG A 26 15.95 3.80 6.70
C ARG A 26 16.00 3.51 5.20
N TYR A 27 15.35 4.34 4.39
CA TYR A 27 15.31 4.16 2.93
C TYR A 27 16.70 4.32 2.32
N PHE A 28 17.42 5.40 2.65
CA PHE A 28 18.78 5.62 2.17
C PHE A 28 19.73 4.48 2.55
N VAL A 29 19.69 4.05 3.81
CA VAL A 29 20.54 2.96 4.30
C VAL A 29 20.19 1.63 3.63
N PHE A 30 18.91 1.37 3.38
CA PHE A 30 18.48 0.20 2.63
C PHE A 30 19.01 0.22 1.19
N LEU A 31 18.92 1.37 0.49
CA LEU A 31 19.49 1.52 -0.85
C LEU A 31 21.01 1.28 -0.87
N ASP A 32 21.74 1.78 0.12
CA ASP A 32 23.19 1.64 0.20
C ASP A 32 23.62 0.19 0.50
N LEU A 33 22.87 -0.52 1.34
CA LEU A 33 23.17 -1.91 1.74
C LEU A 33 22.68 -2.95 0.72
N PHE A 34 21.52 -2.72 0.16
CA PHE A 34 20.77 -3.68 -0.64
C PHE A 34 20.43 -3.10 -2.01
N GLY A 35 21.32 -2.32 -2.61
CA GLY A 35 21.11 -1.69 -3.91
C GLY A 35 20.96 -2.65 -5.10
N ASN A 36 21.21 -3.95 -4.90
CA ASN A 36 20.87 -5.00 -5.85
C ASN A 36 19.41 -5.48 -5.74
N PHE A 37 18.70 -5.04 -4.70
CA PHE A 37 17.29 -5.33 -4.43
C PHE A 37 16.94 -6.82 -4.56
N SER A 38 17.73 -7.70 -3.92
CA SER A 38 17.43 -9.13 -3.93
C SER A 38 16.04 -9.39 -3.32
N GLU A 39 15.35 -10.39 -3.86
CA GLU A 39 14.02 -10.78 -3.36
C GLU A 39 14.02 -11.05 -1.86
N GLU A 40 15.07 -11.71 -1.35
CA GLU A 40 15.26 -11.98 0.08
C GLU A 40 15.35 -10.70 0.92
N ALA A 41 16.14 -9.71 0.46
CA ALA A 41 16.30 -8.46 1.19
C ALA A 41 15.01 -7.65 1.21
N LEU A 42 14.32 -7.58 0.08
CA LEU A 42 13.04 -6.90 -0.05
C LEU A 42 11.92 -7.57 0.76
N ALA A 43 11.77 -8.90 0.68
CA ALA A 43 10.78 -9.63 1.49
C ALA A 43 11.03 -9.41 2.98
N LYS A 44 12.29 -9.49 3.41
CA LYS A 44 12.66 -9.22 4.80
C LYS A 44 12.29 -7.80 5.21
N GLU A 45 12.60 -6.82 4.38
CA GLU A 45 12.31 -5.41 4.66
C GLU A 45 10.81 -5.12 4.69
N VAL A 46 10.02 -5.73 3.80
CA VAL A 46 8.55 -5.66 3.81
C VAL A 46 7.99 -6.26 5.10
N ALA A 47 8.47 -7.44 5.51
CA ALA A 47 8.05 -8.08 6.76
C ALA A 47 8.40 -7.24 8.00
N GLU A 48 9.62 -6.70 8.07
CA GLU A 48 10.01 -5.81 9.17
C GLU A 48 9.20 -4.50 9.19
N THR A 49 8.95 -3.92 8.01
CA THR A 49 8.11 -2.72 7.88
C THR A 49 6.67 -3.00 8.30
N TRP A 50 6.17 -4.21 8.02
CA TRP A 50 4.81 -4.62 8.37
C TRP A 50 4.51 -4.48 9.87
N GLU A 51 5.47 -4.86 10.72
CA GLU A 51 5.34 -4.73 12.18
C GLU A 51 5.08 -3.29 12.62
N PHE A 52 5.75 -2.31 11.98
CA PHE A 52 5.57 -0.90 12.28
C PHE A 52 4.27 -0.32 11.72
N VAL A 53 3.91 -0.63 10.46
CA VAL A 53 2.65 -0.13 9.87
C VAL A 53 1.45 -0.67 10.62
N ASN A 54 1.47 -1.95 11.02
CA ASN A 54 0.38 -2.59 11.74
C ASN A 54 0.21 -2.00 13.15
N ALA A 55 1.31 -1.63 13.81
CA ALA A 55 1.28 -0.94 15.10
C ALA A 55 0.76 0.51 15.01
N ALA A 56 0.93 1.17 13.86
CA ALA A 56 0.58 2.58 13.68
C ALA A 56 -0.14 2.84 12.35
N LEU A 57 -1.33 2.25 12.19
CA LEU A 57 -2.09 2.27 10.94
C LEU A 57 -2.29 3.68 10.35
N ARG A 58 -2.41 4.74 11.16
CA ARG A 58 -2.61 6.13 10.69
C ARG A 58 -1.30 6.88 10.37
N ASN A 59 -0.14 6.23 10.44
CA ASN A 59 1.15 6.85 10.17
C ASN A 59 1.49 6.83 8.69
N GLU A 60 1.41 7.99 8.03
CA GLU A 60 1.68 8.10 6.58
C GLU A 60 3.10 7.66 6.21
N SER A 61 4.12 8.04 6.99
CA SER A 61 5.53 7.77 6.72
C SER A 61 5.83 6.28 6.51
N SER A 62 5.26 5.41 7.36
CA SER A 62 5.49 3.97 7.29
C SER A 62 4.84 3.33 6.07
N TRP A 63 3.66 3.80 5.66
CA TRP A 63 2.98 3.30 4.45
C TRP A 63 3.66 3.81 3.17
N SER A 64 4.12 5.07 3.16
CA SER A 64 4.92 5.61 2.06
C SER A 64 6.22 4.84 1.89
N TYR A 65 6.89 4.50 3.00
CA TYR A 65 8.08 3.65 2.99
C TYR A 65 7.78 2.26 2.42
N LEU A 66 6.73 1.59 2.91
CA LEU A 66 6.32 0.27 2.43
C LEU A 66 6.09 0.25 0.91
N ARG A 67 5.34 1.23 0.38
CA ARG A 67 5.13 1.38 -1.08
C ARG A 67 6.44 1.61 -1.82
N GLY A 68 7.34 2.41 -1.26
CA GLY A 68 8.68 2.65 -1.79
C GLY A 68 9.49 1.37 -1.94
N ILE A 69 9.55 0.55 -0.89
CA ILE A 69 10.27 -0.73 -0.90
C ILE A 69 9.68 -1.70 -1.91
N ILE A 70 8.35 -1.85 -1.97
CA ILE A 70 7.68 -2.70 -2.97
C ILE A 70 8.07 -2.28 -4.40
N ASN A 71 8.16 -0.97 -4.66
CA ASN A 71 8.50 -0.43 -5.98
C ASN A 71 9.96 -0.63 -6.40
N LEU A 72 10.85 -1.04 -5.50
CA LEU A 72 12.23 -1.38 -5.84
C LEU A 72 12.35 -2.78 -6.47
N ALA A 73 11.37 -3.66 -6.23
CA ALA A 73 11.33 -4.98 -6.82
C ALA A 73 11.20 -4.92 -8.36
N ASP A 74 11.77 -5.92 -9.04
CA ASP A 74 11.46 -6.19 -10.44
C ASP A 74 9.96 -6.53 -10.61
N PRO A 75 9.41 -6.47 -11.83
CA PRO A 75 7.97 -6.61 -12.04
C PRO A 75 7.34 -7.90 -11.48
N ASP A 76 8.01 -9.06 -11.63
CA ASP A 76 7.45 -10.35 -11.23
C ASP A 76 7.42 -10.47 -9.70
N PHE A 77 8.51 -10.08 -9.05
CA PHE A 77 8.59 -10.10 -7.60
C PHE A 77 7.74 -9.00 -6.96
N ARG A 78 7.67 -7.81 -7.57
CA ARG A 78 6.79 -6.72 -7.15
C ARG A 78 5.35 -7.19 -7.05
N MET A 79 4.88 -7.87 -8.09
CA MET A 79 3.53 -8.41 -8.11
C MET A 79 3.29 -9.39 -6.96
N SER A 80 4.27 -10.22 -6.62
CA SER A 80 4.19 -11.12 -5.46
C SER A 80 4.05 -10.35 -4.14
N LEU A 81 4.88 -9.32 -3.92
CA LEU A 81 4.80 -8.45 -2.73
C LEU A 81 3.48 -7.67 -2.66
N GLN A 82 2.99 -7.16 -3.79
CA GLN A 82 1.70 -6.45 -3.85
C GLN A 82 0.56 -7.37 -3.42
N LYS A 83 0.51 -8.61 -3.93
CA LYS A 83 -0.51 -9.61 -3.56
C LYS A 83 -0.45 -9.96 -2.07
N GLU A 84 0.76 -10.13 -1.52
CA GLU A 84 0.98 -10.37 -0.09
C GLU A 84 0.46 -9.20 0.75
N VAL A 85 0.95 -7.98 0.50
CA VAL A 85 0.58 -6.78 1.27
C VAL A 85 -0.90 -6.48 1.18
N LEU A 86 -1.50 -6.64 0.00
CA LEU A 86 -2.94 -6.48 -0.20
C LEU A 86 -3.74 -7.45 0.69
N SER A 87 -3.30 -8.71 0.78
CA SER A 87 -3.96 -9.71 1.62
C SER A 87 -3.92 -9.33 3.11
N MET A 88 -2.83 -8.69 3.54
CA MET A 88 -2.67 -8.20 4.91
C MET A 88 -3.48 -6.92 5.17
N CYS A 89 -3.61 -6.02 4.19
CA CYS A 89 -4.42 -4.81 4.29
C CYS A 89 -5.93 -5.08 4.31
N LYS A 90 -6.40 -6.09 3.58
CA LYS A 90 -7.83 -6.39 3.43
C LYS A 90 -8.62 -6.51 4.75
N PRO A 91 -8.18 -7.28 5.77
CA PRO A 91 -8.89 -7.32 7.06
C PRO A 91 -8.92 -5.97 7.78
N LEU A 92 -7.96 -5.08 7.51
CA LEU A 92 -7.83 -3.78 8.16
C LEU A 92 -8.88 -2.76 7.69
N LEU A 93 -9.41 -2.90 6.47
CA LEU A 93 -10.41 -2.01 5.88
C LEU A 93 -11.67 -1.84 6.74
N LYS A 94 -12.05 -2.88 7.49
CA LYS A 94 -13.28 -2.89 8.31
C LYS A 94 -13.06 -2.39 9.73
N ILE A 95 -11.81 -2.36 10.20
CA ILE A 95 -11.48 -2.11 11.61
C ILE A 95 -10.75 -0.80 11.82
N ALA A 96 -10.13 -0.25 10.77
CA ALA A 96 -9.28 0.92 10.87
C ALA A 96 -9.73 2.03 9.91
N GLU A 97 -10.02 3.19 10.47
CA GLU A 97 -10.04 4.44 9.72
C GLU A 97 -8.60 4.91 9.53
N SER A 98 -7.95 4.44 8.46
CA SER A 98 -6.62 4.87 8.07
C SER A 98 -6.59 5.25 6.59
N VAL A 99 -6.44 6.54 6.35
CA VAL A 99 -6.26 7.08 5.00
C VAL A 99 -5.08 6.44 4.26
N PRO A 100 -3.85 6.41 4.79
CA PRO A 100 -2.71 5.87 4.03
C PRO A 100 -2.83 4.36 3.76
N MET A 101 -3.40 3.59 4.70
CA MET A 101 -3.64 2.15 4.49
C MET A 101 -4.71 1.92 3.40
N THR A 102 -5.84 2.62 3.49
CA THR A 102 -6.93 2.47 2.52
C THR A 102 -6.52 2.95 1.13
N ALA A 103 -5.75 4.04 1.05
CA ALA A 103 -5.20 4.52 -0.21
C ALA A 103 -4.23 3.51 -0.84
N LEU A 104 -3.31 2.93 -0.04
CA LEU A 104 -2.41 1.88 -0.51
C LEU A 104 -3.20 0.68 -1.02
N TYR A 105 -4.22 0.21 -0.30
CA TYR A 105 -5.06 -0.91 -0.73
C TYR A 105 -5.68 -0.65 -2.12
N VAL A 106 -6.26 0.54 -2.33
CA VAL A 106 -6.88 0.90 -3.61
C VAL A 106 -5.84 0.92 -4.73
N ASP A 107 -4.68 1.52 -4.49
CA ASP A 107 -3.61 1.58 -5.48
C ASP A 107 -3.10 0.17 -5.87
N LEU A 108 -2.97 -0.74 -4.90
CA LEU A 108 -2.54 -2.12 -5.17
C LEU A 108 -3.59 -2.88 -6.00
N ILE A 109 -4.88 -2.68 -5.75
CA ILE A 109 -5.95 -3.25 -6.59
C ILE A 109 -5.90 -2.66 -8.00
N ASP A 110 -5.72 -1.35 -8.14
CA ASP A 110 -5.62 -0.66 -9.44
C ASP A 110 -4.47 -1.23 -10.29
N GLU A 111 -3.30 -1.41 -9.66
CA GLU A 111 -2.11 -1.98 -10.30
C GLU A 111 -2.34 -3.43 -10.74
N LEU A 112 -2.91 -4.28 -9.87
CA LEU A 112 -3.16 -5.69 -10.18
C LEU A 112 -4.20 -5.87 -11.30
N LEU A 113 -5.30 -5.10 -11.25
CA LEU A 113 -6.31 -5.14 -12.31
C LEU A 113 -5.73 -4.65 -13.64
N SER A 114 -4.93 -3.58 -13.62
CA SER A 114 -4.25 -3.07 -14.82
C SER A 114 -3.24 -4.06 -15.41
N ALA A 115 -2.66 -4.92 -14.58
CA ALA A 115 -1.78 -6.01 -15.00
C ALA A 115 -2.54 -7.25 -15.54
N GLY A 116 -3.88 -7.24 -15.56
CA GLY A 116 -4.71 -8.34 -16.04
C GLY A 116 -4.89 -9.48 -15.04
N GLU A 117 -4.73 -9.21 -13.74
CA GLU A 117 -4.94 -10.21 -12.69
C GLU A 117 -6.44 -10.36 -12.35
N ASP A 118 -7.15 -11.12 -13.18
CA ASP A 118 -8.60 -11.35 -13.09
C ASP A 118 -9.07 -11.87 -11.71
N ALA A 119 -8.18 -12.53 -10.97
CA ALA A 119 -8.46 -13.00 -9.61
C ALA A 119 -8.91 -11.88 -8.64
N TYR A 120 -8.57 -10.62 -8.95
CA TYR A 120 -8.89 -9.44 -8.17
C TYR A 120 -10.10 -8.64 -8.70
N ILE A 121 -10.75 -9.07 -9.79
CA ILE A 121 -12.02 -8.48 -10.26
C ILE A 121 -13.10 -8.52 -9.17
N LYS A 122 -13.06 -9.55 -8.31
CA LYS A 122 -13.96 -9.67 -7.16
C LYS A 122 -13.80 -8.51 -6.16
N ASP A 123 -12.61 -7.92 -6.06
CA ASP A 123 -12.22 -6.88 -5.12
C ASP A 123 -12.53 -5.46 -5.64
N TYR A 124 -12.90 -5.32 -6.92
CA TYR A 124 -13.30 -4.04 -7.53
C TYR A 124 -14.34 -3.26 -6.71
N GLY A 125 -15.40 -3.93 -6.25
CA GLY A 125 -16.45 -3.29 -5.45
C GLY A 125 -15.98 -2.88 -4.05
N GLU A 126 -15.01 -3.60 -3.48
CA GLU A 126 -14.40 -3.27 -2.20
C GLU A 126 -13.49 -2.03 -2.36
N ALA A 127 -12.74 -1.92 -3.46
CA ALA A 127 -11.97 -0.73 -3.78
C ALA A 127 -12.83 0.53 -3.98
N ILE A 128 -13.99 0.40 -4.65
CA ILE A 128 -14.96 1.50 -4.75
C ILE A 128 -15.49 1.92 -3.37
N SER A 129 -15.85 0.95 -2.54
CA SER A 129 -16.33 1.21 -1.17
C SER A 129 -15.26 1.86 -0.30
N ALA A 130 -14.00 1.46 -0.46
CA ALA A 130 -12.85 2.04 0.19
C ALA A 130 -12.62 3.50 -0.23
N LEU A 131 -12.77 3.81 -1.53
CA LEU A 131 -12.72 5.17 -2.07
C LEU A 131 -13.85 6.05 -1.54
N ASP A 132 -15.07 5.52 -1.45
CA ASP A 132 -16.20 6.22 -0.82
C ASP A 132 -15.90 6.53 0.66
N ASN A 133 -15.36 5.56 1.39
CA ASN A 133 -14.96 5.76 2.79
C ASN A 133 -13.88 6.84 2.94
N LEU A 134 -12.90 6.89 2.01
CA LEU A 134 -11.84 7.91 2.01
C LEU A 134 -12.39 9.34 1.96
N THR A 135 -13.50 9.58 1.24
CA THR A 135 -14.15 10.91 1.23
C THR A 135 -14.68 11.33 2.62
N SER A 136 -15.05 10.34 3.43
CA SER A 136 -15.63 10.55 4.77
C SER A 136 -14.56 10.72 5.84
N ILE A 137 -13.51 9.89 5.81
CA ILE A 137 -12.43 9.94 6.81
C ILE A 137 -11.37 11.00 6.50
N ASP A 138 -11.40 11.58 5.29
CA ASP A 138 -10.47 12.63 4.85
C ASP A 138 -11.18 13.75 4.06
N PRO A 139 -12.04 14.53 4.75
CA PRO A 139 -12.91 15.50 4.09
C PRO A 139 -12.14 16.65 3.40
N ILE A 140 -10.92 16.96 3.86
CA ILE A 140 -10.05 17.97 3.23
C ILE A 140 -9.68 17.54 1.80
N ARG A 141 -9.48 16.23 1.58
CA ARG A 141 -9.16 15.65 0.26
C ARG A 141 -10.36 14.95 -0.39
N ALA A 142 -11.60 15.21 0.04
CA ALA A 142 -12.78 14.55 -0.53
C ALA A 142 -12.88 14.68 -2.06
N LEU A 143 -12.65 15.87 -2.62
CA LEU A 143 -12.65 16.07 -4.09
C LEU A 143 -11.52 15.31 -4.80
N TYR A 144 -10.39 15.12 -4.12
CA TYR A 144 -9.29 14.30 -4.62
C TYR A 144 -9.68 12.83 -4.64
N TRP A 145 -10.27 12.30 -3.57
CA TRP A 145 -10.73 10.91 -3.53
C TRP A 145 -11.84 10.62 -4.53
N GLU A 146 -12.76 11.56 -4.76
CA GLU A 146 -13.74 11.50 -5.83
C GLU A 146 -13.10 11.48 -7.23
N PHE A 147 -12.04 12.26 -7.43
CA PHE A 147 -11.26 12.22 -8.67
C PHE A 147 -10.56 10.86 -8.86
N VAL A 148 -9.93 10.33 -7.81
CA VAL A 148 -9.29 9.00 -7.84
C VAL A 148 -10.32 7.91 -8.15
N LYS A 149 -11.50 7.96 -7.53
CA LYS A 149 -12.60 7.03 -7.80
C LYS A 149 -13.03 7.06 -9.26
N ARG A 150 -13.26 8.25 -9.83
CA ARG A 150 -13.60 8.37 -11.26
C ARG A 150 -12.50 7.82 -12.17
N LYS A 151 -11.24 8.07 -11.84
CA LYS A 151 -10.09 7.54 -12.60
C LYS A 151 -10.04 6.01 -12.54
N PHE A 152 -10.20 5.42 -11.35
CA PHE A 152 -10.25 3.98 -11.13
C PHE A 152 -11.40 3.33 -11.90
N MET A 153 -12.61 3.92 -11.85
CA MET A 153 -13.76 3.43 -12.62
C MET A 153 -13.53 3.48 -14.12
N ALA A 154 -12.90 4.55 -14.62
CA ALA A 154 -12.61 4.70 -16.04
C ALA A 154 -11.53 3.73 -16.52
N ALA A 155 -10.50 3.45 -15.71
CA ALA A 155 -9.44 2.50 -16.04
C ALA A 155 -9.98 1.05 -16.16
N HIS A 156 -11.02 0.74 -15.39
CA HIS A 156 -11.60 -0.61 -15.26
C HIS A 156 -13.06 -0.67 -15.72
N ALA A 157 -13.40 0.08 -16.77
CA ALA A 157 -14.77 0.26 -17.23
C ALA A 157 -15.47 -1.06 -17.61
N GLU A 158 -14.74 -1.99 -18.23
CA GLU A 158 -15.29 -3.31 -18.60
C GLU A 158 -15.73 -4.12 -17.37
N ILE A 159 -14.99 -4.02 -16.26
CA ILE A 159 -15.35 -4.66 -14.99
C ILE A 159 -16.59 -4.00 -14.38
N ALA A 160 -16.68 -2.66 -14.46
CA ALA A 160 -17.86 -1.92 -14.02
C ALA A 160 -19.12 -2.33 -14.79
N GLU A 161 -19.02 -2.50 -16.12
CA GLU A 161 -20.14 -2.93 -16.96
C GLU A 161 -20.64 -4.33 -16.60
N GLN A 162 -19.73 -5.28 -16.39
CA GLN A 162 -20.06 -6.65 -15.96
C GLN A 162 -20.78 -6.67 -14.61
N LYS A 163 -20.29 -5.90 -13.62
CA LYS A 163 -20.89 -5.81 -12.28
C LYS A 163 -22.22 -5.05 -12.28
N GLY A 164 -22.36 -4.01 -13.10
CA GLY A 164 -23.60 -3.25 -13.27
C GLY A 164 -24.72 -4.09 -13.89
N CYS A 165 -24.38 -4.94 -14.85
CA CYS A 165 -25.33 -5.86 -15.49
C CYS A 165 -25.90 -6.91 -14.48
N CYS A 166 -25.06 -7.40 -13.55
CA CYS A 166 -25.47 -8.32 -12.48
C CYS A 166 -26.32 -7.69 -11.35
N LEU A 167 -26.39 -6.35 -11.26
CA LEU A 167 -27.25 -5.66 -10.29
C LEU A 167 -28.62 -5.26 -10.88
N SER A 168 -28.79 -5.42 -12.19
CA SER A 168 -30.02 -5.17 -12.95
C SER A 168 -30.77 -6.44 -13.38
N SER A 169 -30.38 -7.61 -12.87
CA SER A 169 -31.03 -8.92 -13.12
C SER A 169 -31.40 -9.61 -11.82
#